data_AF-A0A0J1BUB8-F1
#
_entry.id   AF-A0A0J1BUB8-F1
#
_cell.length_a   1.000
_cell.length_b   1.000
_cell.length_c   1.000
_cell.angle_alpha   90.00
_cell.angle_beta   90.00
_cell.angle_gamma   90.00
#
_symmetry.space_group_name_H-M   'P 1'
#
loop_
_entity.id
_entity.type
_entity.pdbx_description
1 polymer ?
#
loop_
_entity_poly.entity_id
_entity_poly.type
_entity_poly.pdbx_seq_one_letter_code
_entity_poly.pdbx_strand_id
1 'polypeptide(L)'
;MAATTAWWAGVTTDRTALIPANVVVGIAAGAAALAVSDASEALDARIVNRLDTAGVRHPRRWLAAASVASVLAGYAADRAAARAQAHALEEMGEESMRTRALTPAVREVLHAILQATNTAEAQELMGQLAVAQESYFDDDADGFCPTVEFQVPDDVVRVVPHHQTYPVRARYHAPDGTPLQVSLQIAEGKLSYLSIDFAEEDHFEDENAIDVIEELIDQWPDPAELRYVREGPEGHLLPVT
;
A
#
# COMPACT_ATOMS: atom_id res chain seq x y z
N MET A 1 3.86 20.73 5.09
CA MET A 1 3.99 20.08 6.41
C MET A 1 4.16 18.59 6.13
N ALA A 2 5.32 18.03 6.47
CA ALA A 2 5.63 16.62 6.22
C ALA A 2 5.25 15.81 7.46
N ALA A 3 4.34 14.85 7.30
CA ALA A 3 4.02 13.87 8.33
C ALA A 3 4.98 12.69 8.19
N THR A 4 5.79 12.47 9.21
CA THR A 4 6.65 11.29 9.36
C THR A 4 5.81 10.13 9.91
N THR A 5 5.56 9.11 9.10
CA THR A 5 5.10 7.80 9.57
C THR A 5 6.31 6.99 10.03
N ALA A 6 6.43 6.82 11.35
CA ALA A 6 7.40 5.91 11.97
C ALA A 6 6.72 4.56 12.18
N TRP A 7 7.26 3.50 11.58
CA TRP A 7 6.84 2.13 11.81
C TRP A 7 7.74 1.52 12.91
N TRP A 8 7.13 0.94 13.94
CA TRP A 8 7.83 0.24 15.01
C TRP A 8 7.79 -1.26 14.73
N ALA A 9 8.95 -1.88 14.52
CA ALA A 9 9.08 -3.33 14.48
C ALA A 9 9.26 -3.87 15.92
N GLY A 10 8.23 -4.49 16.48
CA GLY A 10 8.33 -5.31 17.68
C GLY A 10 8.63 -6.75 17.29
N VAL A 11 9.87 -7.22 17.50
CA VAL A 11 10.23 -8.64 17.31
C VAL A 11 9.96 -9.39 18.61
N THR A 12 8.97 -10.28 18.61
CA THR A 12 8.87 -11.36 19.60
C THR A 12 9.44 -12.64 18.97
N THR A 13 10.51 -13.17 19.55
CA THR A 13 11.17 -14.38 19.05
C THR A 13 10.40 -15.64 19.45
N ASP A 14 9.97 -16.45 18.48
CA ASP A 14 9.80 -17.89 18.68
C ASP A 14 10.79 -18.68 17.81
N ARG A 15 11.34 -19.73 18.39
CA ARG A 15 12.50 -20.48 17.89
C ARG A 15 12.03 -21.56 16.93
N THR A 16 12.32 -21.38 15.64
CA THR A 16 12.79 -22.37 14.63
C THR A 16 12.25 -22.04 13.23
N ALA A 17 12.65 -20.90 12.66
CA ALA A 17 12.43 -20.60 11.25
C ALA A 17 13.75 -20.17 10.58
N LEU A 18 14.03 -20.75 9.42
CA LEU A 18 15.16 -20.39 8.56
C LEU A 18 14.97 -18.95 8.10
N ILE A 19 15.86 -18.07 8.55
CA ILE A 19 15.78 -16.62 8.30
C ILE A 19 16.09 -16.36 6.81
N PRO A 20 15.20 -15.68 6.06
CA PRO A 20 15.47 -15.32 4.67
C PRO A 20 16.62 -14.30 4.58
N ALA A 21 17.40 -14.37 3.50
CA ALA A 21 18.69 -13.67 3.38
C ALA A 21 18.59 -12.13 3.50
N ASN A 22 17.44 -11.56 3.17
CA ASN A 22 17.12 -10.14 3.33
C ASN A 22 17.04 -9.69 4.81
N VAL A 23 16.51 -10.53 5.71
CA VAL A 23 16.46 -10.27 7.15
C VAL A 23 17.85 -10.38 7.78
N VAL A 24 18.70 -11.26 7.26
CA VAL A 24 20.12 -11.35 7.67
C VAL A 24 20.89 -10.09 7.29
N VAL A 25 20.61 -9.48 6.14
CA VAL A 25 21.22 -8.21 5.71
C VAL A 25 20.73 -7.03 6.57
N GLY A 26 19.44 -6.99 6.92
CA GLY A 26 18.88 -5.97 7.81
C GLY A 26 19.39 -6.04 9.25
N ILE A 27 19.50 -7.25 9.81
CA ILE A 27 20.10 -7.48 11.12
C ILE A 27 21.61 -7.19 11.10
N ALA A 28 22.31 -7.49 10.00
CA ALA A 28 23.73 -7.13 9.86
C ALA A 28 23.93 -5.60 9.80
N ALA A 29 23.04 -4.85 9.15
CA ALA A 29 23.08 -3.39 9.12
C ALA A 29 22.74 -2.76 10.49
N GLY A 30 21.74 -3.30 11.20
CA GLY A 30 21.36 -2.84 12.55
C GLY A 30 22.37 -3.21 13.64
N ALA A 31 22.94 -4.42 13.59
CA ALA A 31 24.00 -4.85 14.49
C ALA A 31 25.32 -4.11 14.23
N ALA A 32 25.61 -3.71 12.98
CA ALA A 32 26.73 -2.82 12.66
C ALA A 32 26.55 -1.41 13.27
N ALA A 33 25.32 -0.91 13.41
CA ALA A 33 25.07 0.36 14.07
C ALA A 33 25.20 0.27 15.61
N LEU A 34 24.78 -0.85 16.22
CA LEU A 34 24.82 -1.06 17.69
C LEU A 34 26.17 -1.55 18.22
N ALA A 35 26.95 -2.32 17.44
CA ALA A 35 28.29 -2.77 17.82
C ALA A 35 29.36 -1.65 17.75
N VAL A 36 29.02 -0.49 17.20
CA VAL A 36 29.92 0.68 17.10
C VAL A 36 29.90 1.55 18.36
N SER A 37 28.94 1.36 19.28
CA SER A 37 28.85 2.20 20.49
C SER A 37 30.06 2.02 21.43
N ASP A 38 30.43 0.77 21.75
CA ASP A 38 31.48 0.49 22.76
C ASP A 38 32.86 0.17 22.17
N ALA A 39 32.95 -0.03 20.85
CA ALA A 39 34.21 -0.28 20.13
C ALA A 39 34.85 0.99 19.51
N SER A 40 34.17 2.14 19.62
CA SER A 40 34.57 3.38 18.92
C SER A 40 35.86 4.00 19.45
N GLU A 41 36.10 4.01 20.77
CA GLU A 41 37.32 4.61 21.35
C GLU A 41 38.59 3.82 21.00
N ALA A 42 38.54 2.48 21.05
CA ALA A 42 39.69 1.64 20.70
C ALA A 42 40.00 1.66 19.19
N LEU A 43 38.98 1.81 18.34
CA LEU A 43 39.15 2.00 16.91
C LEU A 43 39.70 3.38 16.58
N ASP A 44 39.17 4.45 17.18
CA ASP A 44 39.63 5.81 16.97
C ASP A 44 41.10 5.96 17.38
N ALA A 45 41.48 5.42 18.55
CA ALA A 45 42.87 5.41 19.01
C ALA A 45 43.81 4.66 18.04
N ARG A 46 43.36 3.54 17.45
CA ARG A 46 44.13 2.78 16.43
C ARG A 46 44.28 3.56 15.13
N ILE A 47 43.22 4.23 14.68
CA ILE A 47 43.22 5.00 13.43
C ILE A 47 44.10 6.25 13.57
N VAL A 48 43.98 6.96 14.69
CA VAL A 48 44.85 8.11 15.01
C VAL A 48 46.31 7.70 15.09
N ASN A 49 46.64 6.60 15.79
CA ASN A 49 48.02 6.10 15.86
C ASN A 49 48.59 5.68 14.49
N ARG A 50 47.76 5.10 13.60
CA ARG A 50 48.18 4.78 12.23
C ARG A 50 48.42 6.01 11.37
N LEU A 51 47.59 7.04 11.50
CA LEU A 51 47.78 8.31 10.79
C LEU A 51 49.01 9.06 11.32
N ASP A 52 49.29 8.96 12.61
CA ASP A 52 50.47 9.55 13.24
C ASP A 52 51.77 8.82 12.81
N THR A 53 51.77 7.48 12.78
CA THR A 53 52.89 6.68 12.25
C THR A 53 53.10 6.85 10.74
N ALA A 54 52.07 7.28 10.00
CA ALA A 54 52.16 7.67 8.59
C ALA A 54 52.64 9.13 8.39
N GLY A 55 52.91 9.88 9.48
CA GLY A 55 53.48 11.23 9.43
C GLY A 55 52.47 12.35 9.16
N VAL A 56 51.17 12.09 9.34
CA VAL A 56 50.12 13.10 9.14
C VAL A 56 50.16 14.13 10.27
N ARG A 57 50.45 15.40 9.94
CA ARG A 57 50.63 16.47 10.94
C ARG A 57 49.39 16.78 11.80
N HIS A 58 48.18 16.42 11.35
CA HIS A 58 46.92 16.70 12.04
C HIS A 58 45.86 15.58 11.86
N PRO A 59 46.04 14.40 12.47
CA PRO A 59 45.20 13.22 12.24
C PRO A 59 43.72 13.46 12.56
N ARG A 60 43.42 14.22 13.63
CA ARG A 60 42.04 14.59 14.00
C ARG A 60 41.32 15.45 12.97
N ARG A 61 42.03 16.33 12.25
CA ARG A 61 41.43 17.17 11.19
C ARG A 61 41.12 16.36 9.94
N TRP A 62 41.97 15.37 9.63
CA TRP A 62 41.75 14.44 8.52
C TRP A 62 40.57 13.51 8.77
N LEU A 63 40.39 13.02 10.01
CA LEU A 63 39.21 12.25 10.38
C LEU A 63 37.92 13.06 10.22
N ALA A 64 37.89 14.29 10.72
CA ALA A 64 36.73 15.16 10.55
C ALA A 64 36.42 15.43 9.05
N ALA A 65 37.44 15.67 8.24
CA ALA A 65 37.29 15.86 6.80
C ALA A 65 36.77 14.60 6.10
N ALA A 66 37.26 13.42 6.48
CA ALA A 66 36.80 12.14 5.96
C ALA A 66 35.32 11.89 6.31
N SER A 67 34.91 12.16 7.56
CA SER A 67 33.51 12.03 7.98
C SER A 67 32.57 12.92 7.16
N VAL A 68 32.95 14.19 6.96
CA VAL A 68 32.15 15.12 6.13
C VAL A 68 32.09 14.65 4.68
N ALA A 69 33.22 14.18 4.12
CA ALA A 69 33.27 13.65 2.76
C ALA A 69 32.37 12.40 2.61
N SER A 70 32.36 11.51 3.60
CA SER A 70 31.48 10.32 3.60
C SER A 70 30.00 10.69 3.62
N VAL A 71 29.59 11.67 4.43
CA VAL A 71 28.20 12.14 4.46
C VAL A 71 27.80 12.77 3.12
N LEU A 72 28.67 13.60 2.54
CA LEU A 72 28.41 14.22 1.23
C LEU A 72 28.34 13.17 0.10
N ALA A 73 29.21 12.17 0.13
CA ALA A 73 29.19 11.05 -0.81
C ALA A 73 27.90 10.22 -0.67
N GLY A 74 27.48 9.93 0.56
CA GLY A 74 26.21 9.26 0.84
C GLY A 74 25.02 10.06 0.32
N TYR A 75 24.96 11.36 0.61
CA TYR A 75 23.89 12.24 0.10
C TYR A 75 23.88 12.31 -1.44
N ALA A 76 25.06 12.37 -2.08
CA ALA A 76 25.15 12.41 -3.54
C ALA A 76 24.72 11.07 -4.17
N ALA A 77 25.08 9.94 -3.56
CA ALA A 77 24.67 8.61 -3.99
C ALA A 77 23.16 8.42 -3.84
N ASP A 78 22.58 8.85 -2.71
CA ASP A 78 21.14 8.82 -2.45
C ASP A 78 20.38 9.69 -3.46
N ARG A 79 20.87 10.90 -3.73
CA ARG A 79 20.35 11.78 -4.78
C ARG A 79 20.49 11.23 -6.19
N ALA A 80 21.50 10.41 -6.46
CA ALA A 80 21.68 9.77 -7.76
C ALA A 80 20.72 8.58 -7.90
N ALA A 81 20.58 7.77 -6.86
CA ALA A 81 19.62 6.68 -6.79
C ALA A 81 18.18 7.19 -6.91
N ALA A 82 17.81 8.24 -6.18
CA ALA A 82 16.48 8.86 -6.28
C ALA A 82 16.18 9.41 -7.68
N ARG A 83 17.18 9.96 -8.39
CA ARG A 83 17.01 10.38 -9.79
C ARG A 83 16.91 9.22 -10.76
N ALA A 84 17.70 8.16 -10.56
CA ALA A 84 17.62 6.96 -11.37
C ALA A 84 16.26 6.26 -11.17
N GLN A 85 15.73 6.26 -9.95
CA GLN A 85 14.42 5.72 -9.65
C GLN A 85 13.30 6.60 -10.23
N ALA A 86 13.42 7.93 -10.16
CA ALA A 86 12.47 8.84 -10.82
C ALA A 86 12.48 8.64 -12.35
N HIS A 87 13.64 8.49 -12.97
CA HIS A 87 13.74 8.17 -14.41
C HIS A 87 13.24 6.78 -14.75
N ALA A 88 13.47 5.78 -13.90
CA ALA A 88 12.89 4.45 -14.07
C ALA A 88 11.36 4.49 -13.95
N LEU A 89 10.80 5.30 -13.04
CA LEU A 89 9.36 5.54 -12.96
C LEU A 89 8.81 6.31 -14.17
N GLU A 90 9.57 7.26 -14.72
CA GLU A 90 9.22 7.96 -15.96
C GLU A 90 9.29 7.03 -17.19
N GLU A 91 10.25 6.11 -17.27
CA GLU A 91 10.35 5.08 -18.31
C GLU A 91 9.30 3.97 -18.14
N MET A 92 8.95 3.59 -16.91
CA MET A 92 7.81 2.70 -16.61
C MET A 92 6.45 3.40 -16.81
N GLY A 93 6.43 4.74 -16.85
CA GLY A 93 5.24 5.54 -17.15
C GLY A 93 4.71 5.39 -18.59
N GLU A 94 5.38 4.58 -19.43
CA GLU A 94 4.87 4.12 -20.73
C GLU A 94 4.24 2.71 -20.67
N GLU A 95 4.10 2.07 -19.49
CA GLU A 95 3.07 1.05 -19.28
C GLU A 95 1.71 1.75 -19.39
N SER A 96 1.12 1.64 -20.58
CA SER A 96 0.05 2.53 -21.02
C SER A 96 -1.24 2.20 -20.28
N MET A 97 -1.47 2.79 -19.11
CA MET A 97 -2.75 2.70 -18.40
C MET A 97 -3.89 3.00 -19.39
N ARG A 98 -4.75 2.00 -19.61
CA ARG A 98 -5.87 2.06 -20.56
C ARG A 98 -7.17 2.18 -19.79
N THR A 99 -8.21 2.58 -20.53
CA THR A 99 -9.57 2.59 -20.00
C THR A 99 -10.46 1.67 -20.82
N ARG A 100 -11.35 0.95 -20.14
CA ARG A 100 -12.38 0.11 -20.75
C ARG A 100 -13.74 0.32 -20.10
N ALA A 101 -14.79 -0.11 -20.78
CA ALA A 101 -16.12 -0.11 -20.19
C ALA A 101 -16.18 -1.10 -19.01
N LEU A 102 -16.85 -0.72 -17.92
CA LEU A 102 -17.09 -1.61 -16.79
C LEU A 102 -17.84 -2.86 -17.25
N THR A 103 -17.41 -4.02 -16.74
CA THR A 103 -18.14 -5.28 -16.92
C THR A 103 -19.54 -5.18 -16.29
N PRO A 104 -20.53 -5.92 -16.80
CA PRO A 104 -21.88 -5.94 -16.22
C PRO A 104 -21.89 -6.31 -14.74
N ALA A 105 -21.10 -7.30 -14.33
CA ALA A 105 -21.04 -7.77 -12.94
C ALA A 105 -20.54 -6.67 -11.98
N VAL A 106 -19.45 -5.98 -12.31
CA VAL A 106 -18.94 -4.85 -11.50
C VAL A 106 -19.98 -3.74 -11.40
N ARG A 107 -20.63 -3.41 -12.52
CA ARG A 107 -21.68 -2.38 -12.54
C ARG A 107 -22.87 -2.75 -11.66
N GLU A 108 -23.31 -4.00 -11.69
CA GLU A 108 -24.42 -4.49 -10.90
C GLU A 108 -24.11 -4.54 -9.40
N VAL A 109 -22.91 -5.02 -9.03
CA VAL A 109 -22.43 -4.99 -7.62
C VAL A 109 -22.38 -3.55 -7.10
N LEU A 110 -21.79 -2.63 -7.87
CA LEU A 110 -21.69 -1.23 -7.45
C LEU A 110 -23.07 -0.57 -7.32
N HIS A 111 -23.94 -0.81 -8.31
CA HIS A 111 -25.31 -0.32 -8.28
C HIS A 111 -26.05 -0.82 -7.03
N ALA A 112 -25.90 -2.09 -6.67
CA ALA A 112 -26.56 -2.67 -5.52
C ALA A 112 -26.01 -2.13 -4.18
N ILE A 113 -24.69 -1.93 -4.06
CA ILE A 113 -24.07 -1.28 -2.89
C ILE A 113 -24.59 0.15 -2.71
N LEU A 114 -24.63 0.94 -3.78
CA LEU A 114 -25.11 2.32 -3.74
C LEU A 114 -26.61 2.37 -3.42
N GLN A 115 -27.40 1.49 -4.05
CA GLN A 115 -28.86 1.42 -3.86
C GLN A 115 -29.27 0.94 -2.47
N ALA A 116 -28.42 0.17 -1.77
CA ALA A 116 -28.68 -0.25 -0.40
C ALA A 116 -28.94 0.94 0.55
N THR A 117 -28.48 2.13 0.19
CA THR A 117 -28.76 3.38 0.91
C THR A 117 -29.51 4.38 0.05
N ASN A 118 -30.57 4.96 0.60
CA ASN A 118 -31.33 6.03 -0.07
C ASN A 118 -30.84 7.42 0.37
N THR A 119 -29.55 7.72 0.17
CA THR A 119 -28.95 9.04 0.48
C THR A 119 -28.72 9.87 -0.77
N ALA A 120 -28.58 11.19 -0.62
CA ALA A 120 -28.24 12.07 -1.74
C ALA A 120 -26.86 11.72 -2.33
N GLU A 121 -25.88 11.39 -1.48
CA GLU A 121 -24.54 10.95 -1.91
C GLU A 121 -24.62 9.70 -2.80
N ALA A 122 -25.44 8.71 -2.42
CA ALA A 122 -25.65 7.50 -3.22
C ALA A 122 -26.19 7.82 -4.63
N GLN A 123 -27.12 8.79 -4.73
CA GLN A 123 -27.68 9.21 -6.02
C GLN A 123 -26.64 9.90 -6.90
N GLU A 124 -25.80 10.76 -6.34
CA GLU A 124 -24.72 11.41 -7.10
C GLU A 124 -23.67 10.39 -7.58
N LEU A 125 -23.27 9.45 -6.71
CA LEU A 125 -22.37 8.35 -7.09
C LEU A 125 -23.01 7.42 -8.15
N MET A 126 -24.32 7.24 -8.12
CA MET A 126 -25.04 6.52 -9.18
C MET A 126 -24.96 7.25 -10.53
N GLY A 127 -25.03 8.57 -10.52
CA GLY A 127 -24.79 9.40 -11.70
C GLY A 127 -23.38 9.24 -12.25
N GLN A 128 -22.37 9.16 -11.37
CA GLN A 128 -20.98 8.89 -11.76
C GLN A 128 -20.80 7.49 -12.36
N LEU A 129 -21.42 6.46 -11.78
CA LEU A 129 -21.39 5.08 -12.28
C LEU A 129 -21.84 4.98 -13.76
N ALA A 130 -22.79 5.84 -14.17
CA ALA A 130 -23.28 5.84 -15.55
C ALA A 130 -22.20 6.21 -16.59
N VAL A 131 -21.16 6.97 -16.19
CA VAL A 131 -20.08 7.44 -17.07
C VAL A 131 -18.71 6.87 -16.69
N ALA A 132 -18.62 6.13 -15.59
CA ALA A 132 -17.38 5.52 -15.10
C ALA A 132 -16.85 4.46 -16.07
N GLN A 133 -15.53 4.42 -16.18
CA GLN A 133 -14.75 3.42 -16.89
C GLN A 133 -13.79 2.73 -15.92
N GLU A 134 -13.35 1.54 -16.26
CA GLU A 134 -12.29 0.84 -15.54
C GLU A 134 -10.93 1.26 -16.10
N SER A 135 -10.01 1.60 -15.21
CA SER A 135 -8.59 1.78 -15.50
C SER A 135 -7.87 0.45 -15.33
N TYR A 136 -7.03 0.07 -16.29
CA TYR A 136 -6.29 -1.21 -16.26
C TYR A 136 -4.94 -1.08 -16.97
N PHE A 137 -3.99 -1.94 -16.62
CA PHE A 137 -2.71 -2.08 -17.31
C PHE A 137 -2.79 -3.20 -18.36
N ASP A 138 -1.98 -3.13 -19.42
CA ASP A 138 -2.05 -4.10 -20.53
C ASP A 138 -1.75 -5.55 -20.06
N ASP A 139 -0.96 -5.72 -18.99
CA ASP A 139 -0.68 -7.04 -18.39
C ASP A 139 -1.88 -7.60 -17.59
N ASP A 140 -2.83 -6.75 -17.19
CA ASP A 140 -4.07 -7.11 -16.48
C ASP A 140 -5.26 -7.31 -17.45
N ALA A 141 -5.01 -7.28 -18.76
CA ALA A 141 -6.08 -7.31 -19.76
C ALA A 141 -6.84 -8.64 -19.77
N ASP A 142 -6.17 -9.75 -19.44
CA ASP A 142 -6.69 -11.11 -19.51
C ASP A 142 -6.80 -11.75 -18.11
N GLY A 143 -7.99 -11.72 -17.51
CA GLY A 143 -8.24 -12.41 -16.24
C GLY A 143 -9.39 -11.81 -15.43
N PHE A 144 -9.76 -12.52 -14.37
CA PHE A 144 -10.56 -11.94 -13.29
C PHE A 144 -9.63 -11.14 -12.39
N CYS A 145 -10.06 -9.94 -11.98
CA CYS A 145 -9.39 -9.15 -10.96
C CYS A 145 -10.39 -8.89 -9.82
N PRO A 146 -10.03 -9.18 -8.56
CA PRO A 146 -10.87 -8.90 -7.38
C PRO A 146 -10.90 -7.40 -7.06
N THR A 147 -10.24 -6.57 -7.88
CA THR A 147 -10.16 -5.13 -7.70
C THR A 147 -10.45 -4.39 -9.00
N VAL A 148 -10.99 -3.18 -8.90
CA VAL A 148 -11.31 -2.33 -10.05
C VAL A 148 -11.01 -0.88 -9.69
N GLU A 149 -10.14 -0.24 -10.47
CA GLU A 149 -9.92 1.20 -10.39
C GLU A 149 -10.83 1.93 -11.38
N PHE A 150 -11.45 3.03 -10.94
CA PHE A 150 -12.38 3.79 -11.74
C PHE A 150 -11.77 5.08 -12.29
N GLN A 151 -11.93 5.29 -13.59
CA GLN A 151 -11.76 6.59 -14.22
C GLN A 151 -13.12 7.26 -14.38
N VAL A 152 -13.32 8.38 -13.67
CA VAL A 152 -14.54 9.20 -13.76
C VAL A 152 -14.20 10.61 -14.29
N PRO A 153 -14.91 11.11 -15.32
CA PRO A 153 -14.73 12.46 -15.85
C PRO A 153 -14.79 13.57 -14.79
N ASP A 154 -14.14 14.71 -15.05
CA ASP A 154 -14.07 15.83 -14.10
C ASP A 154 -15.33 16.69 -14.02
N ASP A 155 -16.21 16.59 -15.00
CA ASP A 155 -17.45 17.36 -15.14
C ASP A 155 -18.64 16.77 -14.38
N VAL A 156 -18.45 15.64 -13.69
CA VAL A 156 -19.48 15.03 -12.83
C VAL A 156 -19.68 15.80 -11.53
N VAL A 157 -20.85 15.66 -10.92
CA VAL A 157 -21.11 16.15 -9.56
C VAL A 157 -20.26 15.33 -8.58
N ARG A 158 -19.47 16.03 -7.76
CA ARG A 158 -18.63 15.42 -6.73
C ARG A 158 -19.40 15.32 -5.41
N VAL A 159 -19.26 14.21 -4.72
CA VAL A 159 -19.74 14.06 -3.33
C VAL A 159 -18.72 14.62 -2.35
N VAL A 160 -19.16 15.00 -1.15
CA VAL A 160 -18.27 15.40 -0.05
C VAL A 160 -18.33 14.31 1.01
N PRO A 161 -17.59 13.20 0.83
CA PRO A 161 -17.75 12.07 1.72
C PRO A 161 -17.12 12.37 3.08
N HIS A 162 -17.74 11.88 4.15
CA HIS A 162 -17.19 11.99 5.49
C HIS A 162 -15.99 11.05 5.71
N HIS A 163 -15.94 9.94 4.97
CA HIS A 163 -14.87 8.93 5.01
C HIS A 163 -14.48 8.55 3.58
N GLN A 164 -13.22 8.14 3.38
CA GLN A 164 -12.74 7.68 2.08
C GLN A 164 -13.42 6.38 1.65
N THR A 165 -13.74 5.48 2.57
CA THR A 165 -14.53 4.28 2.30
C THR A 165 -16.02 4.62 2.37
N TYR A 166 -16.78 4.19 1.36
CA TYR A 166 -18.23 4.30 1.36
C TYR A 166 -18.81 3.53 2.56
N PRO A 167 -19.78 4.10 3.30
CA PRO A 167 -20.22 3.54 4.58
C PRO A 167 -20.94 2.18 4.47
N VAL A 168 -21.34 1.77 3.28
CA VAL A 168 -21.95 0.45 3.03
C VAL A 168 -20.92 -0.48 2.42
N ARG A 169 -20.81 -1.68 3.00
CA ARG A 169 -20.05 -2.81 2.46
C ARG A 169 -21.01 -3.94 2.12
N ALA A 170 -20.69 -4.74 1.11
CA ALA A 170 -21.43 -5.97 0.83
C ALA A 170 -20.65 -7.17 1.35
N ARG A 171 -21.33 -8.13 1.96
CA ARG A 171 -20.75 -9.38 2.46
C ARG A 171 -21.32 -10.58 1.71
N TYR A 172 -20.49 -11.57 1.46
CA TYR A 172 -20.87 -12.84 0.85
C TYR A 172 -19.89 -13.94 1.26
N HIS A 173 -20.10 -15.16 0.79
CA HIS A 173 -19.17 -16.27 1.01
C HIS A 173 -18.63 -16.74 -0.33
N ALA A 174 -17.33 -17.00 -0.40
CA ALA A 174 -16.71 -17.70 -1.51
C ALA A 174 -17.26 -19.14 -1.64
N PRO A 175 -17.02 -19.84 -2.77
CA PRO A 175 -17.52 -21.20 -2.98
C PRO A 175 -17.10 -22.22 -1.91
N ASP A 176 -15.97 -22.01 -1.25
CA ASP A 176 -15.43 -22.82 -0.15
C ASP A 176 -16.04 -22.47 1.23
N GLY A 177 -16.86 -21.42 1.29
CA GLY A 177 -17.46 -20.89 2.52
C GLY A 177 -16.66 -19.79 3.20
N THR A 178 -15.55 -19.31 2.62
CA THR A 178 -14.73 -18.24 3.20
C THR A 178 -15.48 -16.90 3.17
N PRO A 179 -15.57 -16.16 4.29
CA PRO A 179 -16.33 -14.91 4.35
C PRO A 179 -15.55 -13.76 3.69
N LEU A 180 -16.14 -13.19 2.64
CA LEU A 180 -15.58 -12.08 1.86
C LEU A 180 -16.46 -10.83 1.97
N GLN A 181 -15.87 -9.68 1.72
CA GLN A 181 -16.56 -8.40 1.64
C GLN A 181 -16.14 -7.61 0.40
N VAL A 182 -17.10 -6.88 -0.17
CA VAL A 182 -16.87 -5.89 -1.21
C VAL A 182 -16.90 -4.50 -0.60
N SER A 183 -15.87 -3.70 -0.87
CA SER A 183 -15.74 -2.34 -0.35
C SER A 183 -15.52 -1.33 -1.47
N LEU A 184 -16.21 -0.18 -1.38
CA LEU A 184 -16.08 0.93 -2.33
C LEU A 184 -15.30 2.07 -1.66
N GLN A 185 -14.29 2.58 -2.35
CA GLN A 185 -13.56 3.79 -2.00
C GLN A 185 -13.95 4.97 -2.89
N ILE A 186 -13.94 6.15 -2.27
CA ILE A 186 -14.24 7.44 -2.87
C ILE A 186 -13.01 8.32 -2.71
N ALA A 187 -12.47 8.81 -3.82
CA ALA A 187 -11.37 9.76 -3.82
C ALA A 187 -11.83 11.05 -4.51
N GLU A 188 -11.49 12.20 -3.90
CA GLU A 188 -11.86 13.53 -4.41
C GLU A 188 -13.37 13.71 -4.74
N GLY A 189 -14.23 13.00 -4.02
CA GLY A 189 -15.67 13.01 -4.25
C GLY A 189 -16.14 12.21 -5.45
N LYS A 190 -15.31 11.30 -5.97
CA LYS A 190 -15.62 10.41 -7.09
C LYS A 190 -15.44 8.94 -6.75
N LEU A 191 -16.12 8.05 -7.49
CA LEU A 191 -15.79 6.63 -7.52
C LEU A 191 -14.30 6.47 -7.82
N SER A 192 -13.59 5.72 -6.99
CA SER A 192 -12.14 5.55 -7.12
C SER A 192 -11.74 4.09 -7.24
N TYR A 193 -12.15 3.25 -6.29
CA TYR A 193 -11.67 1.88 -6.24
C TYR A 193 -12.73 0.94 -5.63
N LEU A 194 -12.90 -0.24 -6.21
CA LEU A 194 -13.73 -1.33 -5.68
C LEU A 194 -12.82 -2.52 -5.42
N SER A 195 -12.92 -3.14 -4.25
CA SER A 195 -12.15 -4.32 -3.90
C SER A 195 -13.02 -5.41 -3.28
N ILE A 196 -12.60 -6.65 -3.46
CA ILE A 196 -13.00 -7.79 -2.67
C ILE A 196 -11.87 -8.09 -1.69
N ASP A 197 -12.20 -8.13 -0.41
CA ASP A 197 -11.28 -8.41 0.69
C ASP A 197 -11.88 -9.48 1.61
N PHE A 198 -11.08 -10.04 2.51
CA PHE A 198 -11.61 -10.85 3.60
C PHE A 198 -12.51 -10.00 4.52
N ALA A 199 -13.60 -10.59 4.99
CA ALA A 199 -14.54 -9.90 5.87
C ALA A 199 -14.07 -9.82 7.34
N GLU A 200 -13.10 -10.66 7.71
CA GLU A 200 -12.55 -10.81 9.06
C GLU A 200 -11.14 -10.24 9.14
N GLU A 201 -10.83 -9.60 10.27
CA GLU A 201 -9.60 -8.80 10.41
C GLU A 201 -8.31 -9.64 10.45
N ASP A 202 -8.42 -10.90 10.82
CA ASP A 202 -7.31 -11.85 10.98
C ASP A 202 -6.56 -12.13 9.67
N HIS A 203 -7.08 -11.67 8.53
CA HIS A 203 -6.50 -11.87 7.20
C HIS A 203 -5.91 -10.59 6.58
N PHE A 204 -6.08 -9.41 7.19
CA PHE A 204 -5.48 -8.16 6.67
C PHE A 204 -3.96 -8.07 6.90
N GLU A 205 -3.39 -8.91 7.76
CA GLU A 205 -1.96 -8.93 8.07
C GLU A 205 -1.13 -9.81 7.12
N ASP A 206 -1.76 -10.53 6.18
CA ASP A 206 -1.07 -11.40 5.22
C ASP A 206 -0.72 -10.63 3.94
N GLU A 207 0.58 -10.49 3.64
CA GLU A 207 1.08 -9.87 2.41
C GLU A 207 0.59 -10.59 1.13
N ASN A 208 0.12 -11.85 1.25
CA ASN A 208 -0.39 -12.65 0.12
C ASN A 208 -1.94 -12.72 0.08
N ALA A 209 -2.65 -11.89 0.87
CA ALA A 209 -4.10 -11.96 0.97
C ALA A 209 -4.81 -11.84 -0.40
N ILE A 210 -4.29 -11.01 -1.31
CA ILE A 210 -4.84 -10.83 -2.67
C ILE A 210 -4.69 -12.12 -3.48
N ASP A 211 -3.50 -12.72 -3.50
CA ASP A 211 -3.25 -13.98 -4.21
C ASP A 211 -4.19 -15.09 -3.72
N VAL A 212 -4.42 -15.15 -2.40
CA VAL A 212 -5.38 -16.12 -1.83
C VAL A 212 -6.80 -15.84 -2.32
N ILE A 213 -7.24 -14.58 -2.37
CA ILE A 213 -8.57 -14.24 -2.89
C ILE A 213 -8.71 -14.63 -4.37
N GLU A 214 -7.68 -14.38 -5.19
CA GLU A 214 -7.67 -14.79 -6.61
C GLU A 214 -7.74 -16.31 -6.79
N GLU A 215 -7.21 -17.09 -5.84
CA GLU A 215 -7.37 -18.55 -5.84
C GLU A 215 -8.78 -19.00 -5.40
N LEU A 216 -9.47 -18.20 -4.59
CA LEU A 216 -10.79 -18.51 -4.03
C LEU A 216 -11.94 -18.22 -4.99
N ILE A 217 -11.80 -17.20 -5.85
CA ILE A 217 -12.86 -16.70 -6.72
C ILE A 217 -12.33 -16.35 -8.12
N ASP A 218 -13.15 -16.63 -9.13
CA ASP A 218 -12.85 -16.36 -10.54
C ASP A 218 -13.84 -15.37 -11.19
N GLN A 219 -14.76 -14.83 -10.39
CA GLN A 219 -15.78 -13.88 -10.85
C GLN A 219 -16.29 -12.99 -9.71
N TRP A 220 -16.83 -11.83 -10.09
CA TRP A 220 -17.56 -10.95 -9.17
C TRP A 220 -18.86 -11.63 -8.69
N PRO A 221 -19.27 -11.44 -7.43
CA PRO A 221 -20.46 -12.09 -6.87
C PRO A 221 -21.76 -11.58 -7.50
N ASP A 222 -22.80 -12.42 -7.52
CA ASP A 222 -24.15 -12.02 -7.90
C ASP A 222 -24.73 -11.07 -6.83
N PRO A 223 -25.30 -9.91 -7.19
CA PRO A 223 -25.95 -9.00 -6.25
C PRO A 223 -26.99 -9.65 -5.32
N ALA A 224 -27.63 -10.75 -5.72
CA ALA A 224 -28.60 -11.49 -4.92
C ALA A 224 -27.97 -12.25 -3.73
N GLU A 225 -26.68 -12.59 -3.84
CA GLU A 225 -25.92 -13.27 -2.79
C GLU A 225 -25.39 -12.28 -1.74
N LEU A 226 -25.32 -11.00 -2.10
CA LEU A 226 -24.79 -9.95 -1.25
C LEU A 226 -25.69 -9.65 -0.04
N ARG A 227 -25.05 -9.35 1.09
CA ARG A 227 -25.67 -8.83 2.31
C ARG A 227 -25.02 -7.51 2.69
N TYR A 228 -25.81 -6.44 2.73
CA TYR A 228 -25.30 -5.10 2.95
C TYR A 228 -25.19 -4.80 4.45
N VAL A 229 -24.03 -4.28 4.85
CA VAL A 229 -23.75 -3.87 6.23
C VAL A 229 -23.16 -2.47 6.25
N ARG A 230 -23.38 -1.77 7.35
CA ARG A 230 -22.76 -0.47 7.66
C ARG A 230 -22.21 -0.46 9.06
N GLU A 231 -21.20 0.34 9.30
CA GLU A 231 -20.69 0.55 10.66
C GLU A 231 -21.67 1.42 11.48
N GLY A 232 -22.03 0.91 12.65
CA GLY A 232 -22.82 1.63 13.65
C GLY A 232 -21.96 2.63 14.45
N PRO A 233 -22.59 3.49 15.26
CA PRO A 233 -21.88 4.52 16.03
C PRO A 233 -20.88 3.95 17.06
N GLU A 234 -21.06 2.69 17.47
CA GLU A 234 -20.19 1.98 18.41
C GLU A 234 -19.21 1.03 17.70
N GLY A 235 -19.02 1.18 16.38
CA GLY A 235 -18.09 0.37 15.57
C GLY A 235 -18.57 -1.03 15.18
N HIS A 236 -19.76 -1.45 15.63
CA HIS A 236 -20.32 -2.75 15.22
C HIS A 236 -21.02 -2.67 13.87
N LEU A 237 -20.90 -3.73 13.07
CA LEU A 237 -21.57 -3.81 11.77
C LEU A 237 -23.06 -4.12 11.93
N LEU A 238 -23.88 -3.28 11.33
CA LEU A 238 -25.33 -3.37 11.31
C LEU A 238 -25.83 -3.69 9.90
N PRO A 239 -26.82 -4.58 9.74
CA PRO A 239 -27.43 -4.80 8.44
C PRO A 239 -28.10 -3.52 7.93
N VAL A 240 -27.94 -3.26 6.63
CA VAL A 240 -28.70 -2.24 5.92
C VAL A 240 -29.99 -2.90 5.45
N THR A 241 -31.13 -2.31 5.83
CA THR A 241 -32.49 -2.81 5.53
C THR A 241 -33.17 -1.97 4.48
#